data_AF-A0A0A1MME2-F1
#
_entry.id   AF-A0A0A1MME2-F1
#
_cell.length_a   1.000
_cell.length_b   1.000
_cell.length_c   1.000
_cell.angle_alpha   90.00
_cell.angle_beta   90.00
_cell.angle_gamma   90.00
#
_symmetry.space_group_name_H-M   'P 1'
#
loop_
_entity.id
_entity.type
_entity.pdbx_description
1 polymer ?
#
loop_
_entity_poly.entity_id
_entity_poly.type
_entity_poly.pdbx_seq_one_letter_code
_entity_poly.pdbx_strand_id
1 'polypeptide(L)'
;MFLYLYVLAAAIAVFGMIVVFRSTMDNMLTEPEKFPQHLNRFFTKFSILEILPIAMIVLGFIFPPSEQLDMSDALIPIVIIALLMIIHIFYIFSQRSPAGNVEKELKQRIQPFIFMAMALGNAVPIIAIVFILLIVS
;
A
#
# COMPACT_ATOMS: atom_id res chain seq x y z
N MET A 1 -20.87 -5.95 7.77
CA MET A 1 -19.88 -5.21 8.59
C MET A 1 -18.51 -5.89 8.62
N PHE A 2 -18.47 -7.22 8.70
CA PHE A 2 -17.23 -7.99 8.72
C PHE A 2 -16.23 -7.67 7.61
N LEU A 3 -16.70 -7.60 6.36
CA LEU A 3 -15.85 -7.33 5.19
C LEU A 3 -15.13 -5.96 5.25
N TYR A 4 -15.60 -5.02 6.08
CA TYR A 4 -14.95 -3.73 6.27
C TYR A 4 -13.65 -3.82 7.09
N LEU A 5 -13.38 -4.95 7.73
CA LEU A 5 -12.06 -5.20 8.33
C LEU A 5 -10.96 -5.22 7.26
N TYR A 6 -11.23 -5.86 6.11
CA TYR A 6 -10.33 -5.88 4.95
C TYR A 6 -10.17 -4.48 4.34
N VAL A 7 -11.25 -3.70 4.30
CA VAL A 7 -11.22 -2.30 3.87
C VAL A 7 -10.32 -1.47 4.79
N LEU A 8 -10.44 -1.64 6.11
CA LEU A 8 -9.63 -0.91 7.08
C LEU A 8 -8.15 -1.31 7.00
N ALA A 9 -7.85 -2.61 6.83
CA ALA A 9 -6.50 -3.09 6.59
C ALA A 9 -5.89 -2.44 5.33
N ALA A 10 -6.63 -2.42 4.21
CA ALA A 10 -6.20 -1.78 2.98
C ALA A 10 -5.98 -0.26 3.16
N ALA A 11 -6.87 0.42 3.88
CA ALA A 11 -6.75 1.85 4.16
C ALA A 11 -5.49 2.18 4.97
N ILE A 12 -5.22 1.41 6.04
CA ILE A 12 -4.02 1.60 6.87
C ILE A 12 -2.76 1.39 6.03
N ALA A 13 -2.71 0.32 5.23
CA ALA A 13 -1.59 0.05 4.34
C ALA A 13 -1.37 1.20 3.33
N VAL A 14 -2.42 1.62 2.63
CA VAL A 14 -2.34 2.69 1.62
C VAL A 14 -1.91 4.03 2.23
N PHE A 15 -2.58 4.50 3.26
CA PHE A 15 -2.28 5.82 3.84
C PHE A 15 -0.93 5.81 4.58
N GLY A 16 -0.61 4.75 5.31
CA GLY A 16 0.68 4.60 5.94
C GLY A 16 1.80 4.57 4.91
N MET A 17 1.60 3.87 3.79
CA MET A 17 2.60 3.77 2.73
C MET A 17 2.83 5.12 2.06
N ILE A 18 1.77 5.91 1.83
CA ILE A 18 1.90 7.28 1.33
C ILE A 18 2.83 8.11 2.22
N VAL A 19 2.66 8.04 3.53
CA VAL A 19 3.47 8.80 4.50
C VAL A 19 4.93 8.31 4.47
N VAL A 20 5.15 7.00 4.53
CA VAL A 20 6.50 6.40 4.52
C VAL A 20 7.22 6.71 3.21
N PHE A 21 6.53 6.58 2.07
CA PHE A 21 7.05 6.89 0.76
C PHE A 21 7.43 8.36 0.65
N ARG A 22 6.51 9.29 0.99
CA ARG A 22 6.77 10.73 0.88
C ARG A 22 7.99 11.13 1.69
N SER A 23 8.03 10.72 2.96
CA SER A 23 9.18 11.00 3.83
C SER A 23 10.48 10.43 3.27
N THR A 24 10.45 9.22 2.72
CA THR A 24 11.65 8.60 2.12
C THR A 24 12.08 9.32 0.86
N MET A 25 11.14 9.64 -0.03
CA MET A 25 11.40 10.34 -1.29
C MET A 25 12.04 11.69 -1.03
N ASP A 26 11.47 12.47 -0.11
CA ASP A 26 12.01 13.78 0.24
C ASP A 26 13.46 13.65 0.73
N ASN A 27 13.75 12.69 1.61
CA ASN A 27 15.11 12.42 2.08
C ASN A 27 16.07 11.97 0.97
N MET A 28 15.61 11.13 0.04
CA MET A 28 16.42 10.67 -1.11
C MET A 28 16.73 11.81 -2.09
N LEU A 29 15.85 12.80 -2.19
CA LEU A 29 16.05 13.99 -3.01
C LEU A 29 16.98 15.00 -2.34
N THR A 30 16.95 15.12 -1.01
CA THR A 30 17.80 16.05 -0.26
C THR A 30 19.21 15.53 0.02
N GLU A 31 19.37 14.20 0.21
CA GLU A 31 20.65 13.54 0.52
C GLU A 31 20.91 12.37 -0.46
N PRO A 32 21.15 12.64 -1.77
CA PRO A 32 21.29 11.60 -2.80
C PRO A 32 22.41 10.59 -2.54
N GLU A 33 23.49 11.03 -1.88
CA GLU A 33 24.63 10.21 -1.51
C GLU A 33 24.29 9.14 -0.46
N LYS A 34 23.20 9.34 0.29
CA LYS A 34 22.69 8.38 1.29
C LYS A 34 21.51 7.55 0.80
N PHE A 35 21.31 7.47 -0.52
CA PHE A 35 20.20 6.72 -1.12
C PHE A 35 20.07 5.28 -0.59
N PRO A 36 21.15 4.46 -0.49
CA PRO A 36 21.04 3.10 0.06
C PRO A 36 20.54 3.07 1.52
N GLN A 37 20.96 4.04 2.33
CA GLN A 37 20.56 4.16 3.73
C GLN A 37 19.08 4.53 3.84
N HIS A 38 18.59 5.46 2.99
CA HIS A 38 17.17 5.82 2.94
C HIS A 38 16.31 4.66 2.43
N LEU A 39 16.78 3.89 1.44
CA LEU A 39 16.10 2.71 0.94
C LEU A 39 15.97 1.63 2.02
N ASN A 40 17.03 1.37 2.79
CA ASN A 40 16.97 0.41 3.89
C ASN A 40 15.97 0.86 4.98
N ARG A 41 16.03 2.14 5.38
CA ARG A 41 15.08 2.72 6.34
C ARG A 41 13.63 2.65 5.84
N PHE A 42 13.41 2.83 4.55
CA PHE A 42 12.09 2.65 3.94
C PHE A 42 11.56 1.24 4.14
N PHE A 43 12.36 0.21 3.85
CA PHE A 43 11.95 -1.17 4.06
C PHE A 43 11.65 -1.46 5.53
N THR A 44 12.48 -0.97 6.46
CA THR A 44 12.21 -1.13 7.90
C THR A 44 10.87 -0.48 8.29
N LYS A 45 10.63 0.76 7.86
CA LYS A 45 9.37 1.47 8.15
C LYS A 45 8.17 0.76 7.52
N PHE A 46 8.30 0.30 6.28
CA PHE A 46 7.28 -0.46 5.57
C PHE A 46 6.95 -1.77 6.32
N SER A 47 7.95 -2.56 6.70
CA SER A 47 7.73 -3.80 7.43
C SER A 47 7.00 -3.58 8.76
N ILE A 48 7.33 -2.52 9.49
CA ILE A 48 6.63 -2.17 10.74
C ILE A 48 5.19 -1.75 10.47
N LEU A 49 4.97 -0.93 9.44
CA LEU A 49 3.63 -0.49 9.03
C LEU A 49 2.72 -1.67 8.69
N GLU A 50 3.24 -2.67 7.98
CA GLU A 50 2.47 -3.80 7.46
C GLU A 50 2.07 -4.83 8.53
N ILE A 51 2.68 -4.83 9.72
CA ILE A 51 2.33 -5.76 10.80
C ILE A 51 0.83 -5.69 11.12
N LEU A 52 0.28 -4.48 11.26
CA LEU A 52 -1.11 -4.28 11.63
C LEU A 52 -2.08 -4.68 10.50
N PRO A 53 -1.94 -4.17 9.25
CA PRO A 53 -2.77 -4.61 8.13
C PRO A 53 -2.74 -6.13 7.93
N ILE A 54 -1.56 -6.77 7.92
CA ILE A 54 -1.45 -8.21 7.73
C ILE A 54 -2.16 -8.97 8.86
N ALA A 55 -1.97 -8.55 10.11
CA ALA A 55 -2.68 -9.16 11.24
C ALA A 55 -4.20 -9.06 11.08
N MET A 56 -4.72 -7.93 10.60
CA MET A 56 -6.15 -7.74 10.35
C MET A 56 -6.68 -8.65 9.23
N ILE A 57 -5.93 -8.81 8.12
CA ILE A 57 -6.28 -9.74 7.04
C ILE A 57 -6.38 -11.18 7.59
N VAL A 58 -5.36 -11.60 8.35
CA VAL A 58 -5.28 -12.95 8.91
C VAL A 58 -6.42 -13.21 9.89
N LEU A 59 -6.69 -12.27 10.81
CA LEU A 59 -7.79 -12.38 11.77
C LEU A 59 -9.16 -12.40 11.07
N GLY A 60 -9.35 -11.59 10.04
CA GLY A 60 -10.57 -11.62 9.21
C GLY A 60 -10.76 -12.96 8.50
N PHE A 61 -9.69 -13.66 8.17
CA PHE A 61 -9.83 -14.98 7.56
C PHE A 61 -10.08 -16.10 8.57
N ILE A 62 -9.38 -16.06 9.70
CA ILE A 62 -9.46 -17.12 10.73
C ILE A 62 -10.80 -17.10 11.47
N PHE A 63 -11.41 -15.92 11.61
CA PHE A 63 -12.67 -15.74 12.33
C PHE A 63 -13.79 -15.29 11.38
N PRO A 64 -14.17 -16.11 10.38
CA PRO A 64 -15.22 -15.73 9.44
C PRO A 64 -16.56 -15.52 10.16
N PRO A 65 -17.46 -14.70 9.59
CA PRO A 65 -18.78 -14.49 10.15
C PRO A 65 -19.57 -15.80 10.16
N SER A 66 -20.46 -15.95 11.15
CA SER A 66 -21.36 -17.10 11.25
C SER A 66 -22.44 -17.11 10.17
N GLU A 67 -22.75 -15.94 9.61
CA GLU A 67 -23.70 -15.77 8.51
C GLU A 67 -22.98 -15.94 7.18
N GLN A 68 -23.63 -16.64 6.25
CA GLN A 68 -23.15 -16.78 4.89
C GLN A 68 -23.20 -15.42 4.19
N LEU A 69 -22.10 -15.01 3.57
CA LEU A 69 -21.99 -13.74 2.88
C LEU A 69 -22.18 -13.92 1.38
N ASP A 70 -23.02 -13.10 0.79
CA ASP A 70 -23.29 -13.12 -0.64
C ASP A 70 -22.35 -12.17 -1.41
N MET A 71 -22.23 -12.38 -2.72
CA MET A 71 -21.44 -11.51 -3.59
C MET A 71 -21.90 -10.04 -3.56
N SER A 72 -23.19 -9.79 -3.31
CA SER A 72 -23.72 -8.43 -3.14
C SER A 72 -23.10 -7.70 -1.95
N ASP A 73 -22.73 -8.42 -0.88
CA ASP A 73 -22.12 -7.84 0.31
C ASP A 73 -20.66 -7.45 0.07
N ALA A 74 -19.97 -8.17 -0.82
CA ALA A 74 -18.59 -7.93 -1.20
C ALA A 74 -18.38 -6.72 -2.12
N LEU A 75 -19.40 -6.35 -2.89
CA LEU A 75 -19.26 -5.37 -3.98
C LEU A 75 -18.80 -4.01 -3.46
N ILE A 76 -19.44 -3.48 -2.41
CA ILE A 76 -19.09 -2.18 -1.83
C ILE A 76 -17.67 -2.20 -1.23
N PRO A 77 -17.30 -3.16 -0.34
CA PRO A 77 -15.93 -3.29 0.17
C PRO A 77 -14.87 -3.36 -0.92
N ILE A 78 -15.06 -4.17 -1.97
CA ILE A 78 -14.11 -4.30 -3.08
C ILE A 78 -13.95 -2.98 -3.82
N VAL A 79 -15.04 -2.26 -4.11
CA VAL A 79 -14.98 -0.95 -4.77
C VAL A 79 -14.20 0.05 -3.92
N ILE A 80 -14.40 0.09 -2.60
CA ILE A 80 -13.64 0.98 -1.72
C ILE A 80 -12.14 0.65 -1.77
N ILE A 81 -11.77 -0.63 -1.67
CA ILE A 81 -10.37 -1.05 -1.73
C ILE A 81 -9.75 -0.69 -3.09
N ALA A 82 -10.47 -0.93 -4.20
CA ALA A 82 -10.01 -0.55 -5.52
C ALA A 82 -9.80 0.97 -5.66
N LEU A 83 -10.69 1.78 -5.10
CA LEU A 83 -10.52 3.25 -5.07
C LEU A 83 -9.29 3.66 -4.26
N LEU A 84 -9.03 3.02 -3.12
CA LEU A 84 -7.81 3.27 -2.32
C LEU A 84 -6.55 2.92 -3.11
N MET A 85 -6.54 1.79 -3.82
CA MET A 85 -5.43 1.41 -4.69
C MET A 85 -5.18 2.45 -5.80
N ILE A 86 -6.25 2.91 -6.44
CA ILE A 86 -6.19 3.95 -7.46
C ILE A 86 -5.60 5.24 -6.88
N ILE A 87 -6.11 5.69 -5.71
CA ILE A 87 -5.59 6.87 -5.00
C ILE A 87 -4.10 6.71 -4.69
N HIS A 88 -3.69 5.54 -4.20
CA HIS A 88 -2.29 5.24 -3.91
C HIS A 88 -1.42 5.39 -5.17
N ILE A 89 -1.81 4.73 -6.26
CA ILE A 89 -1.07 4.79 -7.53
C ILE A 89 -0.97 6.23 -8.03
N PHE A 90 -2.08 6.97 -8.06
CA PHE A 90 -2.08 8.37 -8.51
C PHE A 90 -1.19 9.25 -7.63
N TYR A 91 -1.25 9.09 -6.30
CA TYR A 91 -0.43 9.85 -5.38
C TYR A 91 1.06 9.58 -5.64
N ILE A 92 1.49 8.32 -5.62
CA ILE A 92 2.89 7.94 -5.82
C ILE A 92 3.38 8.37 -7.21
N PHE A 93 2.53 8.26 -8.23
CA PHE A 93 2.86 8.68 -9.58
C PHE A 93 3.03 10.20 -9.71
N SER A 94 2.20 11.00 -9.04
CA SER A 94 2.32 12.47 -9.05
C SER A 94 3.67 12.97 -8.50
N GLN A 95 4.27 12.21 -7.58
CA GLN A 95 5.57 12.53 -6.99
C GLN A 95 6.76 12.26 -7.93
N ARG A 96 6.50 11.79 -9.17
CA ARG A 96 7.52 11.74 -10.24
C ARG A 96 7.92 13.12 -10.74
N SER A 97 7.02 14.11 -10.68
CA SER A 97 7.28 15.45 -11.21
C SER A 97 8.40 16.19 -10.45
N PRO A 98 8.43 16.19 -9.09
CA PRO A 98 9.58 16.70 -8.33
C PRO A 98 10.91 16.02 -8.69
N ALA A 99 10.90 14.71 -8.95
CA ALA A 99 12.07 13.95 -9.41
C ALA A 99 12.45 14.20 -10.89
N GLY A 100 11.71 15.04 -11.61
CA GLY A 100 12.02 15.42 -12.99
C GLY A 100 13.21 16.38 -13.11
N ASN A 101 13.47 17.17 -12.05
CA ASN A 101 14.47 18.23 -12.01
C ASN A 101 15.82 17.82 -11.40
N VAL A 102 15.99 16.54 -11.06
CA VAL A 102 17.23 16.02 -10.48
C VAL A 102 18.18 15.48 -11.54
N GLU A 103 19.45 15.37 -11.15
CA GLU A 103 20.52 14.81 -11.97
C GLU A 103 20.14 13.44 -12.56
N LYS A 104 20.62 13.18 -13.78
CA LYS A 104 20.24 12.00 -14.58
C LYS A 104 20.51 10.68 -13.85
N GLU A 105 21.58 10.62 -13.06
CA GLU A 105 21.93 9.44 -12.26
C GLU A 105 20.93 9.20 -11.12
N LEU A 106 20.57 10.24 -10.37
CA LEU A 106 19.60 10.12 -9.29
C LEU A 106 18.22 9.72 -9.82
N LYS A 107 17.83 10.25 -10.98
CA LYS A 107 16.58 9.87 -11.67
C LYS A 107 16.51 8.37 -11.99
N GLN A 108 17.63 7.78 -12.41
CA GLN A 108 17.71 6.33 -12.69
C GLN A 108 17.55 5.48 -11.43
N ARG A 109 17.90 6.00 -10.25
CA ARG A 109 17.74 5.31 -8.96
C ARG A 109 16.32 5.49 -8.39
N ILE A 110 15.74 6.67 -8.55
CA ILE A 110 14.40 7.01 -8.04
C ILE A 110 13.30 6.26 -8.80
N GLN A 111 13.41 6.11 -10.13
CA GLN A 111 12.36 5.46 -10.92
C GLN A 111 12.03 4.03 -10.44
N PRO A 112 13.01 3.12 -10.30
CA PRO A 112 12.77 1.79 -9.74
C PRO A 112 12.17 1.84 -8.34
N PHE A 113 12.63 2.77 -7.49
CA PHE A 113 12.08 2.95 -6.14
C PHE A 113 10.59 3.31 -6.18
N ILE A 114 10.15 4.20 -7.07
CA ILE A 114 8.74 4.56 -7.23
C ILE A 114 7.90 3.35 -7.63
N PHE A 115 8.35 2.57 -8.63
CA PHE A 115 7.64 1.36 -9.05
C PHE A 115 7.55 0.31 -7.94
N MET A 116 8.64 0.13 -7.21
CA MET A 116 8.67 -0.75 -6.05
C MET A 116 7.70 -0.28 -4.96
N ALA A 117 7.69 1.00 -4.62
CA ALA A 117 6.77 1.56 -3.63
C ALA A 117 5.30 1.40 -4.04
N MET A 118 4.98 1.60 -5.33
CA MET A 118 3.63 1.34 -5.85
C MET A 118 3.22 -0.12 -5.71
N ALA A 119 4.12 -1.06 -6.01
CA ALA A 119 3.84 -2.48 -5.87
C ALA A 119 3.63 -2.87 -4.40
N LEU A 120 4.53 -2.44 -3.51
CA LEU A 120 4.47 -2.74 -2.08
C LEU A 120 3.21 -2.16 -1.42
N GLY A 121 2.89 -0.89 -1.65
CA GLY A 121 1.71 -0.26 -1.03
C GLY A 121 0.36 -0.78 -1.53
N ASN A 122 0.34 -1.53 -2.64
CA ASN A 122 -0.87 -2.20 -3.15
C ASN A 122 -0.93 -3.68 -2.79
N ALA A 123 0.10 -4.26 -2.18
CA ALA A 123 0.13 -5.69 -1.86
C ALA A 123 -1.02 -6.09 -0.92
N VAL A 124 -1.17 -5.41 0.22
CA VAL A 124 -2.27 -5.70 1.16
C VAL A 124 -3.65 -5.43 0.57
N PRO A 125 -3.92 -4.30 -0.10
CA PRO A 125 -5.18 -4.10 -0.81
C PRO A 125 -5.55 -5.23 -1.78
N ILE A 126 -4.58 -5.74 -2.55
CA ILE A 126 -4.82 -6.88 -3.46
C ILE A 126 -5.18 -8.14 -2.66
N ILE A 127 -4.41 -8.43 -1.61
CA ILE A 127 -4.67 -9.58 -0.74
C ILE A 127 -6.06 -9.46 -0.09
N ALA A 128 -6.44 -8.27 0.38
CA ALA A 128 -7.76 -7.99 0.94
C ALA A 128 -8.90 -8.37 -0.02
N ILE A 129 -8.80 -7.98 -1.30
CA ILE A 129 -9.80 -8.34 -2.32
C ILE A 129 -9.85 -9.84 -2.52
N VAL A 130 -8.70 -10.50 -2.65
CA VAL A 130 -8.63 -11.97 -2.80
C VAL A 130 -9.34 -12.67 -1.65
N PHE A 131 -9.08 -12.25 -0.41
CA PHE A 131 -9.69 -12.87 0.77
C PHE A 131 -11.19 -12.61 0.87
N ILE A 132 -11.67 -11.41 0.50
CA ILE A 132 -13.11 -11.14 0.39
C ILE A 132 -13.75 -12.13 -0.59
N LEU A 133 -13.17 -12.30 -1.78
CA LEU A 133 -13.69 -13.19 -2.83
C LEU A 133 -13.68 -14.67 -2.42
N LEU A 134 -12.77 -15.08 -1.53
CA LEU A 134 -12.72 -16.46 -1.03
C LEU A 134 -13.78 -16.76 0.03
N ILE A 135 -14.27 -15.74 0.75
CA ILE A 135 -15.22 -15.91 1.86
C ILE A 135 -16.67 -15.81 1.37
N VAL A 136 -16.93 -15.02 0.33
CA VAL A 136 -18.28 -14.92 -0.24
C VAL A 136 -18.57 -16.08 -1.18
N SER A 137 -19.80 -16.60 -1.13
CA SER A 137 -20.24 -17.78 -1.88
C SER A 137 -21.61 -17.58 -2.50
#